data_AF-A0A4Q3T323-F1
#
_entry.id   AF-A0A4Q3T323-F1
#
_cell.length_a   1.000
_cell.length_b   1.000
_cell.length_c   1.000
_cell.angle_alpha   90.00
_cell.angle_beta   90.00
_cell.angle_gamma   90.00
#
_symmetry.space_group_name_H-M   'P 1'
#
loop_
_entity.id
_entity.type
_entity.pdbx_description
1 polymer ?
#
loop_
_entity_poly.entity_id
_entity_poly.type
_entity_poly.pdbx_seq_one_letter_code
_entity_poly.pdbx_strand_id
1 'polypeptide(L)' 'MLSRTADHLFWMSRYTERAENTARMLDVNYQTSLLPQSAAVAQVGWQGLLSISELVPAYTKKHGEITPKCVMEF' A
#
# COMPACT_ATOMS: atom_id res chain seq x y z
N MET A 1 -36.66 -2.51 0.54
CA MET A 1 -35.66 -1.74 1.32
C MET A 1 -34.45 -2.57 1.77
N LEU A 2 -34.54 -3.90 1.99
CA LEU A 2 -33.37 -4.74 2.33
C LEU A 2 -32.23 -4.72 1.29
N SER A 3 -32.56 -4.57 0.00
CA SER A 3 -31.58 -4.63 -1.10
C SER A 3 -30.52 -3.53 -1.06
N ARG A 4 -30.86 -2.30 -0.63
CA ARG A 4 -29.88 -1.19 -0.56
C ARG A 4 -28.92 -1.35 0.61
N THR A 5 -29.43 -1.72 1.79
CA THR A 5 -28.57 -1.96 2.95
C THR A 5 -27.63 -3.15 2.71
N ALA A 6 -28.13 -4.22 2.08
CA ALA A 6 -27.29 -5.36 1.69
C ALA A 6 -26.20 -4.96 0.67
N ASP A 7 -26.52 -4.12 -0.32
CA ASP A 7 -25.55 -3.60 -1.29
C ASP A 7 -24.46 -2.73 -0.60
N HIS A 8 -24.85 -1.85 0.32
CA HIS A 8 -23.88 -1.06 1.09
C HIS A 8 -22.96 -1.94 1.93
N LEU A 9 -23.49 -2.95 2.63
CA LEU A 9 -22.68 -3.87 3.41
C LEU A 9 -21.73 -4.69 2.55
N PHE A 10 -22.16 -5.11 1.36
CA PHE A 10 -21.32 -5.82 0.39
C PHE A 10 -20.13 -4.96 -0.06
N TRP A 11 -20.37 -3.70 -0.44
CA TRP A 11 -19.28 -2.82 -0.84
C TRP A 11 -18.36 -2.47 0.34
N MET A 12 -18.93 -2.23 1.54
CA MET A 12 -18.14 -1.98 2.74
C MET A 12 -17.21 -3.14 3.08
N SER A 13 -17.70 -4.39 3.03
CA SER A 13 -16.86 -5.55 3.33
C SER A 13 -15.73 -5.70 2.32
N ARG A 14 -16.01 -5.50 1.02
CA ARG A 14 -14.99 -5.53 -0.04
C ARG A 14 -13.95 -4.43 0.09
N TYR A 15 -14.37 -3.22 0.47
CA TYR A 15 -13.42 -2.14 0.74
C TYR A 15 -12.58 -2.39 1.99
N THR A 16 -13.17 -2.99 3.03
CA THR A 16 -12.46 -3.36 4.26
C THR A 16 -11.41 -4.44 3.97
N GLU A 17 -11.79 -5.49 3.24
CA GLU A 17 -10.88 -6.56 2.83
C GLU A 17 -9.72 -6.01 1.97
N ARG A 18 -10.01 -5.09 1.04
CA ARG A 18 -8.98 -4.43 0.23
C ARG A 18 -8.04 -3.59 1.07
N ALA A 19 -8.57 -2.82 2.03
CA ALA A 19 -7.77 -2.01 2.94
C ALA A 19 -6.86 -2.89 3.82
N GLU A 20 -7.38 -4.00 4.35
CA GLU A 20 -6.60 -4.96 5.13
C GLU A 20 -5.49 -5.60 4.28
N ASN A 21 -5.79 -5.98 3.03
CA ASN A 21 -4.79 -6.53 2.14
C ASN A 21 -3.64 -5.54 1.86
N THR A 22 -3.96 -4.27 1.63
CA THR A 22 -2.96 -3.20 1.46
C THR A 22 -2.13 -3.01 2.73
N ALA A 23 -2.77 -2.96 3.91
CA ALA A 23 -2.06 -2.83 5.18
C ALA A 23 -1.09 -3.99 5.43
N ARG A 24 -1.51 -5.23 5.12
CA ARG A 24 -0.67 -6.43 5.25
C ARG A 24 0.54 -6.38 4.32
N MET A 25 0.36 -5.95 3.06
CA MET A 25 1.48 -5.78 2.13
C MET A 25 2.48 -4.74 2.63
N LEU A 26 1.99 -3.63 3.18
CA LEU A 26 2.82 -2.57 3.75
C LEU A 26 3.61 -3.05 4.98
N ASP A 27 2.96 -3.76 5.90
CA ASP A 27 3.63 -4.32 7.08
C ASP A 27 4.73 -5.32 6.68
N VAL A 28 4.44 -6.27 5.77
CA VAL A 28 5.46 -7.22 5.29
C VAL A 28 6.64 -6.51 4.64
N ASN A 29 6.38 -5.49 3.80
CA ASN A 29 7.46 -4.72 3.18
C ASN A 29 8.29 -3.97 4.22
N TYR A 30 7.62 -3.36 5.20
CA TYR A 30 8.26 -2.65 6.30
C TYR A 30 9.15 -3.60 7.13
N GLN A 31 8.63 -4.75 7.59
CA GLN A 31 9.41 -5.75 8.32
C GLN A 31 10.59 -6.26 7.49
N THR A 32 10.37 -6.52 6.20
CA THR A 32 11.43 -6.96 5.29
C THR A 32 12.51 -5.88 5.16
N SER A 33 12.14 -4.59 5.12
CA SER A 33 13.07 -3.47 5.02
C SER A 33 14.03 -3.36 6.22
N LEU A 34 13.62 -3.87 7.39
CA LEU A 34 14.42 -3.88 8.62
C LEU A 34 15.48 -4.99 8.66
N LEU A 35 15.37 -6.00 7.78
CA LEU A 35 16.37 -7.07 7.69
C LEU A 35 17.70 -6.55 7.12
N PRO A 36 18.85 -7.15 7.47
CA PRO A 36 20.15 -6.75 6.93
C PRO A 36 20.19 -6.87 5.41
N GLN A 37 20.15 -5.73 4.72
CA GLN A 37 20.23 -5.62 3.27
C GLN A 37 20.75 -4.24 2.86
N SER A 38 21.07 -4.07 1.58
CA SER A 38 21.47 -2.76 1.07
C SER A 38 20.27 -1.82 0.94
N ALA A 39 20.52 -0.51 1.11
CA ALA A 39 19.48 0.51 0.92
C ALA A 39 18.83 0.45 -0.47
N ALA A 40 19.60 0.10 -1.50
CA ALA A 40 19.09 -0.07 -2.86
C ALA A 40 18.07 -1.22 -2.96
N VAL A 41 18.30 -2.35 -2.29
CA VAL A 41 17.37 -3.49 -2.29
C VAL A 41 16.08 -3.12 -1.55
N ALA A 42 16.19 -2.44 -0.40
CA ALA A 42 15.02 -1.96 0.32
C ALA A 42 14.19 -0.98 -0.53
N GLN A 43 14.85 -0.05 -1.25
CA GLN A 43 14.18 0.92 -2.12
C GLN A 43 13.44 0.26 -3.29
N VAL A 44 14.00 -0.80 -3.89
CA VAL A 44 13.31 -1.61 -4.90
C VAL A 44 12.07 -2.27 -4.31
N GLY A 45 12.13 -2.74 -3.05
CA GLY A 45 10.97 -3.27 -2.33
C GLY A 45 9.83 -2.26 -2.22
N TRP A 46 10.14 -1.01 -1.84
CA TRP A 46 9.15 0.07 -1.74
C TRP A 46 8.57 0.48 -3.10
N GLN A 47 9.42 0.54 -4.14
CA GLN A 47 8.99 0.76 -5.52
C GLN A 47 8.03 -0.34 -6.00
N GLY A 48 8.32 -1.60 -5.67
CA GLY A 48 7.47 -2.74 -6.00
C GLY A 48 6.09 -2.63 -5.36
N LEU A 49 6.03 -2.25 -4.07
CA LEU A 49 4.77 -2.04 -3.36
C LEU A 49 3.89 -0.96 -4.00
N LEU A 50 4.49 0.19 -4.36
CA LEU A 50 3.80 1.26 -5.08
C LEU A 50 3.34 0.81 -6.47
N SER A 51 4.14 -0.01 -7.16
CA SER A 51 3.81 -0.51 -8.49
C SER A 51 2.62 -1.48 -8.47
N ILE A 52 2.59 -2.42 -7.51
CA ILE A 52 1.51 -3.40 -7.37
C ILE A 52 0.18 -2.70 -7.07
N SER A 53 0.24 -1.60 -6.33
CA SER A 53 -0.94 -0.81 -5.97
C SER A 53 -1.32 0.25 -7.02
N GLU A 54 -0.58 0.32 -8.13
CA GLU A 54 -0.72 1.35 -9.17
C GLU A 54 -0.60 2.80 -8.64
N LEU A 55 0.12 2.98 -7.54
CA LEU A 55 0.26 4.26 -6.84
C LEU A 55 1.46 5.09 -7.30
N VAL A 56 2.35 4.53 -8.14
CA VAL A 56 3.57 5.22 -8.60
C VAL A 56 3.28 6.62 -9.15
N PRO A 57 2.33 6.84 -10.08
CA PRO A 57 2.09 8.16 -10.64
C PRO A 57 1.61 9.18 -9.58
N ALA A 58 0.73 8.73 -8.69
CA ALA A 58 0.19 9.56 -7.62
C ALA A 58 1.26 9.91 -6.57
N TYR A 59 2.12 8.94 -6.24
CA TYR A 59 3.23 9.11 -5.32
C TYR A 59 4.28 10.07 -5.87
N THR A 60 4.77 9.84 -7.09
CA THR A 60 5.80 10.66 -7.72
C THR A 60 5.34 12.12 -7.85
N LYS A 61 4.04 12.35 -8.07
CA LYS A 61 3.47 13.71 -8.10
C LYS A 61 3.52 14.42 -6.74
N LYS A 62 3.42 13.70 -5.61
CA LYS A 62 3.38 14.27 -4.26
C LYS A 62 4.75 14.35 -3.60
N HIS A 63 5.59 13.33 -3.75
CA HIS A 63 6.87 13.19 -3.02
C HIS A 63 8.11 13.14 -3.91
N GLY A 64 7.98 12.86 -5.21
CA GLY A 64 9.12 12.71 -6.13
C GLY A 64 9.88 11.40 -5.91
N GLU A 65 11.01 11.46 -5.19
CA GLU A 65 11.87 10.31 -4.92
C GLU A 65 11.24 9.32 -3.94
N ILE A 66 11.40 8.02 -4.22
CA ILE A 66 10.87 6.94 -3.38
C ILE A 66 11.80 6.72 -2.22
N THR A 67 11.37 7.17 -1.04
CA THR A 67 12.04 6.88 0.23
C THR A 67 11.06 6.21 1.19
N PRO A 68 11.52 5.30 2.06
CA PRO A 68 10.64 4.59 3.00
C PRO A 68 9.75 5.55 3.82
N LYS A 69 10.34 6.66 4.30
CA LYS A 69 9.63 7.66 5.07
C LYS A 69 8.49 8.31 4.28
N CYS A 70 8.77 8.78 3.07
CA CYS A 70 7.76 9.39 2.22
C CYS A 70 6.68 8.39 1.80
N VAL A 71 7.01 7.10 1.63
CA VAL A 71 6.00 6.04 1.36
C VAL A 71 5.07 5.82 2.54
N MET A 72 5.57 5.90 3.78
CA MET A 72 4.73 5.79 4.98
C MET A 72 3.84 7.03 5.21
N GLU A 73 4.23 8.20 4.71
CA GLU A 73 3.45 9.46 4.77
C GLU A 73 2.45 9.63 3.61
N PHE A 74 2.54 8.79 2.58
CA PHE A 74 1.76 8.93 1.35
C PHE A 74 0.30 8.52 1.52
#